data_AF-X0SZ64-F1
#
_entry.id   AF-X0SZ64-F1
#
_cell.length_a   1.000
_cell.length_b   1.000
_cell.length_c   1.000
_cell.angle_alpha   90.00
_cell.angle_beta   90.00
_cell.angle_gamma   90.00
#
_symmetry.space_group_name_H-M   'P 1'
#
loop_
_entity.id
_entity.type
_entity.pdbx_description
1 polymer ?
#
loop_
_entity_poly.entity_id
_entity_poly.type
_entity_poly.pdbx_seq_one_letter_code
_entity_poly.pdbx_strand_id
1 'polypeptide(L)'
;MTDWQELEHKYLMNTFKRLPLTLVRGEGARVWDDRGKEYLDFVGGWAVNVLGHAHPEIVNAVSEQARTLIQTSNQFYTVPQIRLAELLIENSCFDKVFFCNSGAEADEGAVKLARRYGRLHLDGAYEVITAMDSFHGRTLAMVAATGQPKFQEPYTPLPEGFINVEYDDMDA
;
A
#
# COMPACT_ATOMS: atom_id res chain seq x y z
N MET A 1 -17.73 -18.92 -23.23
CA MET A 1 -16.97 -17.91 -22.46
C MET A 1 -16.57 -18.57 -21.17
N THR A 2 -15.37 -18.30 -20.66
CA THR A 2 -14.93 -18.79 -19.35
C THR A 2 -15.75 -18.11 -18.26
N ASP A 3 -16.27 -18.87 -17.29
CA ASP A 3 -16.86 -18.31 -16.07
C ASP A 3 -15.73 -17.97 -15.10
N TRP A 4 -15.34 -16.69 -15.09
CA TRP A 4 -14.21 -16.22 -14.28
C TRP A 4 -14.52 -16.25 -12.78
N GLN A 5 -15.79 -16.08 -12.40
CA GLN A 5 -16.22 -16.06 -11.01
C GLN A 5 -16.21 -17.46 -10.40
N GLU A 6 -16.64 -18.48 -11.14
CA GLU A 6 -16.56 -19.88 -10.69
C GLU A 6 -15.09 -20.31 -10.46
N LEU A 7 -14.19 -19.94 -11.37
CA LEU A 7 -12.77 -20.23 -11.22
C LEU A 7 -12.16 -19.52 -10.00
N GLU A 8 -12.56 -18.28 -9.73
CA GLU A 8 -12.09 -17.53 -8.57
C GLU A 8 -12.48 -18.23 -7.26
N HIS A 9 -13.75 -18.59 -7.11
CA HIS A 9 -14.25 -19.31 -5.93
C HIS A 9 -13.56 -20.66 -5.71
N LYS A 10 -13.10 -21.30 -6.80
CA LYS A 10 -12.40 -22.58 -6.74
C LYS A 10 -10.92 -22.44 -6.35
N TYR A 11 -10.25 -21.39 -6.80
CA TYR A 11 -8.79 -21.31 -6.76
C TYR A 11 -8.23 -20.22 -5.83
N LEU A 12 -9.00 -19.21 -5.43
CA LEU A 12 -8.56 -18.16 -4.51
C LEU A 12 -9.17 -18.31 -3.12
N MET A 13 -8.43 -17.83 -2.11
CA MET A 13 -8.96 -17.71 -0.75
C MET A 13 -10.00 -16.59 -0.67
N ASN A 14 -11.11 -16.84 0.03
CA ASN A 14 -12.23 -15.91 0.21
C ASN A 14 -11.91 -14.78 1.19
N THR A 15 -10.93 -13.94 0.84
CA THR A 15 -10.41 -12.83 1.66
C THR A 15 -11.10 -11.49 1.37
N PHE A 16 -11.88 -11.40 0.29
CA PHE A 16 -12.59 -10.20 -0.12
C PHE A 16 -14.03 -10.50 -0.54
N LYS A 17 -14.93 -9.54 -0.34
CA LYS A 17 -16.28 -9.56 -0.93
C LYS A 17 -16.20 -8.88 -2.30
N ARG A 18 -16.32 -9.65 -3.38
CA ARG A 18 -16.24 -9.14 -4.76
C ARG A 18 -17.62 -8.78 -5.30
N LEU A 19 -17.69 -7.72 -6.10
CA LEU A 19 -18.83 -7.48 -6.98
C LEU A 19 -18.77 -8.46 -8.16
N PRO A 20 -19.90 -8.95 -8.70
CA PRO A 20 -19.93 -9.89 -9.82
C PRO A 20 -19.68 -9.16 -11.15
N LEU A 21 -18.51 -8.52 -11.28
CA LEU A 21 -18.08 -7.73 -12.42
C LEU A 21 -16.64 -8.10 -12.78
N THR A 22 -16.45 -8.62 -13.99
CA THR A 22 -15.12 -8.98 -14.52
C THR A 22 -14.63 -7.89 -15.46
N LEU A 23 -13.71 -7.05 -14.99
CA LEU A 23 -13.06 -6.04 -15.81
C LEU A 23 -11.87 -6.65 -16.57
N VAL A 24 -11.79 -6.41 -17.87
CA VAL A 24 -10.78 -7.04 -18.76
C VAL A 24 -9.94 -6.03 -19.55
N ARG A 25 -10.35 -4.76 -19.58
CA ARG A 25 -9.61 -3.67 -20.24
C ARG A 25 -9.78 -2.38 -19.45
N GLY A 26 -8.75 -1.55 -19.41
CA GLY A 26 -8.79 -0.20 -18.87
C GLY A 26 -8.01 0.77 -19.75
N GLU A 27 -8.46 2.02 -19.82
CA GLU A 27 -7.84 3.12 -20.57
C GLU A 27 -8.25 4.46 -19.94
N GLY A 28 -7.28 5.20 -19.40
CA GLY A 28 -7.56 6.43 -18.67
C GLY A 28 -8.51 6.16 -17.50
N ALA A 29 -9.63 6.89 -17.42
CA ALA A 29 -10.65 6.69 -16.38
C ALA A 29 -11.73 5.65 -16.75
N ARG A 30 -11.62 4.96 -17.90
CA ARG A 30 -12.63 4.01 -18.39
C ARG A 30 -12.15 2.58 -18.25
N VAL A 31 -13.09 1.68 -17.98
CA VAL A 31 -12.87 0.22 -17.92
C VAL A 31 -13.98 -0.51 -18.67
N TRP A 32 -13.67 -1.69 -19.21
CA TRP A 32 -14.62 -2.54 -19.93
C TRP A 32 -14.71 -3.92 -19.29
N ASP A 33 -15.93 -4.44 -19.19
CA ASP A 33 -16.15 -5.81 -18.74
C ASP A 33 -15.96 -6.85 -19.86
N ASP A 34 -15.95 -8.11 -19.49
CA ASP A 34 -15.83 -9.28 -20.38
C ASP A 34 -17.01 -9.45 -21.37
N ARG A 35 -18.05 -8.63 -21.26
CA ARG A 35 -19.17 -8.52 -22.20
C ARG A 35 -19.09 -7.26 -23.07
N GLY A 36 -18.00 -6.49 -22.94
CA GLY A 36 -17.75 -5.28 -23.70
C GLY A 36 -18.48 -4.04 -23.18
N LYS A 37 -19.17 -4.10 -22.03
CA LYS A 37 -19.81 -2.92 -21.43
C LYS A 37 -18.76 -2.03 -20.81
N GLU A 38 -18.88 -0.74 -21.06
CA GLU A 38 -17.99 0.30 -20.57
C GLU A 38 -18.50 0.91 -19.24
N TYR A 39 -17.56 1.27 -18.38
CA TYR A 39 -17.79 1.94 -17.10
C TYR A 39 -16.79 3.08 -16.91
N LEU A 40 -17.21 4.09 -16.15
CA LEU A 40 -16.32 5.11 -15.60
C LEU A 40 -15.82 4.62 -14.25
N ASP A 41 -14.50 4.58 -14.05
CA ASP A 41 -13.88 4.10 -12.83
C ASP A 41 -13.70 5.23 -11.82
N PHE A 42 -14.60 5.28 -10.83
CA PHE A 42 -14.52 6.17 -9.67
C PHE A 42 -13.90 5.49 -8.44
N VAL A 43 -13.47 4.23 -8.56
CA VAL A 43 -12.75 3.52 -7.49
C VAL A 43 -11.24 3.76 -7.63
N GLY A 44 -10.73 3.81 -8.86
CA GLY A 44 -9.33 4.09 -9.17
C GLY A 44 -8.37 3.10 -8.51
N GLY A 45 -8.80 1.85 -8.29
CA GLY A 45 -8.03 0.86 -7.56
C GLY A 45 -7.76 1.23 -6.10
N TRP A 46 -8.69 1.91 -5.42
CA TRP A 46 -8.48 2.52 -4.10
C TRP A 46 -7.42 3.63 -4.18
N ALA A 47 -7.63 4.57 -5.10
CA ALA A 47 -6.74 5.71 -5.37
C ALA A 47 -5.32 5.35 -5.85
N VAL A 48 -5.10 4.13 -6.35
CA VAL A 48 -3.81 3.69 -6.94
C VAL A 48 -3.63 4.23 -8.35
N ASN A 49 -4.68 4.17 -9.18
CA ASN A 49 -4.61 4.48 -10.61
C ASN A 49 -4.74 5.99 -10.88
N VAL A 50 -3.89 6.80 -10.24
CA VAL A 50 -3.97 8.28 -10.28
C VAL A 50 -3.74 8.88 -11.68
N LEU A 51 -2.99 8.20 -12.54
CA LEU A 51 -2.81 8.57 -13.96
C LEU A 51 -3.78 7.84 -14.89
N GLY A 52 -4.74 7.10 -14.34
CA GLY A 52 -5.64 6.21 -15.09
C GLY A 52 -5.01 4.88 -15.49
N HIS A 53 -5.83 4.01 -16.06
CA HIS A 53 -5.45 2.68 -16.52
C HIS A 53 -4.61 2.75 -17.80
N ALA A 54 -3.58 1.90 -17.87
CA ALA A 54 -2.72 1.73 -19.03
C ALA A 54 -2.13 3.04 -19.59
N HIS A 55 -1.76 3.98 -18.71
CA HIS A 55 -1.18 5.25 -19.12
C HIS A 55 0.10 5.02 -19.98
N PRO A 56 0.18 5.57 -21.21
CA PRO A 56 1.26 5.25 -22.16
C PRO A 56 2.67 5.44 -21.59
N GLU A 57 2.91 6.53 -20.85
CA GLU A 57 4.21 6.80 -20.23
C GLU A 57 4.62 5.71 -19.21
N ILE A 58 3.67 5.21 -18.42
CA ILE A 58 3.94 4.14 -17.43
C ILE A 58 4.23 2.83 -18.15
N VAL A 59 3.42 2.49 -19.16
CA VAL A 59 3.59 1.27 -19.95
C VAL A 59 4.96 1.26 -20.63
N ASN A 60 5.36 2.39 -21.23
CA ASN A 60 6.66 2.53 -21.89
C ASN A 60 7.81 2.40 -20.90
N ALA A 61 7.79 3.15 -19.79
CA ALA A 61 8.84 3.15 -18.78
C ALA A 61 9.05 1.76 -18.15
N VAL A 62 7.96 1.08 -17.77
CA VAL A 62 8.03 -0.28 -17.21
C VAL A 62 8.56 -1.26 -18.24
N SER A 63 8.08 -1.21 -19.49
CA SER A 63 8.52 -2.11 -20.55
C SER A 63 10.00 -1.95 -20.90
N GLU A 64 10.48 -0.71 -20.95
CA GLU A 64 11.89 -0.40 -21.21
C GLU A 64 12.78 -0.90 -20.08
N GLN A 65 12.44 -0.58 -18.83
CA GLN A 65 13.21 -1.03 -17.68
C GLN A 65 13.20 -2.55 -17.55
N ALA A 66 12.06 -3.22 -17.81
CA ALA A 66 11.96 -4.67 -17.77
C ALA A 66 12.83 -5.38 -18.82
N ARG A 67 13.01 -4.79 -20.00
CA ARG A 67 13.96 -5.28 -21.01
C ARG A 67 15.43 -5.03 -20.63
N THR A 68 15.67 -4.08 -19.74
CA THR A 68 17.02 -3.65 -19.36
C THR A 68 17.50 -4.36 -18.11
N LEU A 69 16.81 -4.20 -16.99
CA LEU A 69 17.18 -4.73 -15.68
C LEU A 69 16.01 -4.62 -14.68
N ILE A 70 15.60 -5.72 -14.05
CA ILE A 70 14.44 -5.74 -13.13
C ILE A 70 14.86 -5.67 -11.65
N GLN A 71 15.70 -6.60 -11.19
CA GLN A 71 16.02 -6.72 -9.76
C GLN A 71 17.49 -7.11 -9.57
N THR A 72 18.18 -6.38 -8.69
CA THR A 72 19.61 -6.56 -8.40
C THR A 72 19.92 -6.73 -6.92
N SER A 73 18.92 -6.92 -6.06
CA SER A 73 19.02 -6.72 -4.60
C SER A 73 19.49 -5.31 -4.20
N ASN A 74 19.49 -5.02 -2.91
CA ASN A 74 20.01 -3.77 -2.35
C ASN A 74 21.55 -3.76 -2.22
N GLN A 75 22.24 -4.81 -2.66
CA GLN A 75 23.72 -4.89 -2.61
C GLN A 75 24.39 -4.09 -3.73
N PHE A 76 23.71 -3.86 -4.84
CA PHE A 76 24.26 -3.17 -6.01
C PHE A 76 23.52 -1.86 -6.27
N TYR A 77 24.22 -0.91 -6.88
CA TYR A 77 23.61 0.36 -7.30
C TYR A 77 22.74 0.16 -8.53
N THR A 78 21.61 0.87 -8.59
CA THR A 78 20.75 0.95 -9.76
C THR A 78 20.30 2.40 -10.00
N VAL A 79 20.43 2.86 -11.24
CA VAL A 79 20.24 4.27 -11.61
C VAL A 79 18.80 4.78 -11.37
N PRO A 80 17.73 4.04 -11.72
CA PRO A 80 16.36 4.50 -11.50
C PRO A 80 16.04 4.79 -10.02
N GLN A 81 16.54 3.96 -9.10
CA GLN A 81 16.29 4.14 -7.66
C GLN A 81 16.93 5.44 -7.13
N ILE A 82 18.16 5.75 -7.57
CA ILE A 82 18.87 6.97 -7.17
C ILE A 82 18.16 8.21 -7.73
N ARG A 83 17.76 8.19 -9.01
CA ARG A 83 17.02 9.30 -9.63
C ARG A 83 15.67 9.54 -8.97
N LEU A 84 14.96 8.48 -8.60
CA LEU A 84 13.70 8.60 -7.88
C LEU A 84 13.93 9.18 -6.46
N ALA A 85 14.99 8.77 -5.78
CA ALA A 85 15.35 9.32 -4.47
C ALA A 85 15.64 10.82 -4.55
N GLU A 86 16.45 11.25 -5.53
CA GLU A 86 16.72 12.66 -5.80
C GLU A 86 15.42 13.44 -6.05
N LEU A 87 14.57 12.96 -6.95
CA LEU A 87 13.29 13.61 -7.26
C LEU A 87 12.41 13.79 -6.01
N LEU A 88 12.30 12.76 -5.16
CA LEU A 88 11.48 12.82 -3.95
C LEU A 88 12.06 13.80 -2.91
N ILE A 89 13.37 13.77 -2.70
CA ILE A 89 14.05 14.60 -1.70
C ILE A 89 13.96 16.08 -2.10
N GLU A 90 14.30 16.42 -3.34
CA GLU A 90 14.27 17.81 -3.84
C GLU A 90 12.86 18.42 -3.87
N ASN A 91 11.81 17.60 -3.74
CA ASN A 91 10.41 18.03 -3.75
C ASN A 91 9.67 17.71 -2.44
N SER A 92 10.38 17.46 -1.34
CA SER A 92 9.77 17.20 -0.03
C SER A 92 10.57 17.82 1.12
N CYS A 93 10.09 17.63 2.35
CA CYS A 93 10.76 18.07 3.57
C CYS A 93 11.73 17.03 4.15
N PHE A 94 12.01 15.95 3.43
CA PHE A 94 12.83 14.83 3.92
C PHE A 94 14.25 14.86 3.38
N ASP A 95 15.22 14.41 4.17
CA ASP A 95 16.63 14.32 3.76
C ASP A 95 17.00 13.00 3.05
N LYS A 96 16.23 11.93 3.31
CA LYS A 96 16.50 10.57 2.83
C LYS A 96 15.22 9.78 2.62
N VAL A 97 15.26 8.80 1.72
CA VAL A 97 14.14 7.89 1.46
C VAL A 97 14.57 6.42 1.61
N PHE A 98 13.62 5.58 2.00
CA PHE A 98 13.73 4.12 1.96
C PHE A 98 12.61 3.59 1.06
N PHE A 99 12.94 2.73 0.10
CA PHE A 99 11.97 2.15 -0.82
C PHE A 99 11.50 0.77 -0.34
N CYS A 100 10.19 0.57 -0.34
CA CYS A 100 9.51 -0.70 -0.07
C CYS A 100 8.41 -0.94 -1.11
N ASN A 101 7.64 -2.02 -0.96
CA ASN A 101 6.76 -2.52 -2.01
C ASN A 101 5.27 -2.22 -1.73
N SER A 102 4.92 -1.95 -0.47
CA SER A 102 3.54 -1.67 -0.07
C SER A 102 3.46 -0.58 0.99
N GLY A 103 2.28 0.00 1.16
CA GLY A 103 2.01 0.94 2.26
C GLY A 103 2.23 0.32 3.64
N ALA A 104 1.86 -0.95 3.83
CA ALA A 104 2.08 -1.63 5.11
C ALA A 104 3.57 -1.79 5.44
N GLU A 105 4.43 -2.05 4.45
CA GLU A 105 5.89 -2.08 4.66
C GLU A 105 6.46 -0.69 4.93
N ALA A 106 5.88 0.36 4.33
CA ALA A 106 6.27 1.74 4.60
C ALA A 106 5.94 2.13 6.05
N ASP A 107 4.74 1.82 6.51
CA ASP A 107 4.30 2.09 7.88
C ASP A 107 5.11 1.27 8.91
N GLU A 108 5.40 -0.01 8.65
CA GLU A 108 6.33 -0.81 9.47
C GLU A 108 7.73 -0.18 9.53
N GLY A 109 8.23 0.31 8.38
CA GLY A 109 9.50 1.03 8.30
C GLY A 109 9.50 2.29 9.17
N ALA A 110 8.44 3.08 9.09
CA ALA A 110 8.25 4.30 9.88
C ALA A 110 8.17 4.00 11.38
N VAL A 111 7.36 3.02 11.80
CA VAL A 111 7.25 2.59 13.20
C VAL A 111 8.60 2.11 13.74
N LYS A 112 9.35 1.31 12.97
CA LYS A 112 10.69 0.86 13.36
C LYS A 112 11.67 2.03 13.51
N LEU A 113 11.61 3.01 12.61
CA LEU A 113 12.45 4.20 12.68
C LEU A 113 12.11 5.03 13.92
N ALA A 114 10.82 5.29 14.17
CA ALA A 114 10.34 6.04 15.33
C ALA A 114 10.73 5.35 16.65
N ARG A 115 10.48 4.05 16.79
CA ARG A 115 10.86 3.27 17.98
C ARG A 115 12.38 3.24 18.20
N ARG A 116 13.17 3.11 17.12
CA ARG A 116 14.64 3.17 17.22
C ARG A 116 15.10 4.56 17.67
N TYR A 117 14.48 5.62 17.14
CA TYR A 117 14.78 6.99 17.54
C TYR A 117 14.44 7.21 19.01
N GLY A 118 13.24 6.83 19.46
CA GLY A 118 12.84 6.97 20.86
C GLY A 118 13.72 6.19 21.83
N ARG A 119 14.18 5.00 21.43
CA ARG A 119 15.18 4.24 22.19
C ARG A 119 16.53 4.96 22.33
N LEU A 120 16.99 5.64 21.28
CA LEU A 120 18.31 6.28 21.26
C LEU A 120 18.29 7.71 21.83
N HIS A 121 17.14 8.38 21.78
CA HIS A 121 17.06 9.83 21.97
C HIS A 121 15.93 10.31 22.89
N LEU A 122 14.96 9.46 23.25
CA LEU A 122 13.77 9.84 24.05
C LEU A 122 13.51 8.82 25.17
N ASP A 123 14.53 8.51 25.96
CA ASP A 123 14.43 7.68 27.18
C ASP A 123 13.72 6.32 27.00
N GLY A 124 13.81 5.72 25.82
CA GLY A 124 13.19 4.42 25.55
C GLY A 124 11.79 4.48 24.94
N ALA A 125 11.28 5.65 24.58
CA ALA A 125 9.94 5.79 24.00
C ALA A 125 9.72 4.85 22.80
N TYR A 126 8.61 4.11 22.81
CA TYR A 126 8.28 3.12 21.78
C TYR A 126 6.79 3.01 21.45
N GLU A 127 5.92 3.63 22.23
CA GLU A 127 4.48 3.62 22.00
C GLU A 127 4.15 4.44 20.75
N VAL A 128 3.22 3.93 19.95
CA VAL A 128 2.74 4.57 18.73
C VAL A 128 1.26 4.86 18.90
N ILE A 129 0.91 6.14 18.94
CA ILE A 129 -0.46 6.62 18.99
C ILE A 129 -1.00 6.65 17.56
N THR A 130 -2.18 6.08 17.37
CA THR A 130 -2.91 6.00 16.09
C THR A 130 -4.37 6.35 16.36
N ALA A 131 -5.11 6.75 15.33
CA ALA A 131 -6.50 7.13 15.53
C ALA A 131 -7.47 5.95 15.34
N MET A 132 -8.63 6.02 15.98
CA MET A 132 -9.79 5.18 15.67
C MET A 132 -10.21 5.39 14.21
N ASP A 133 -10.75 4.33 13.60
CA ASP A 133 -11.11 4.22 12.17
C ASP A 133 -9.95 4.33 11.17
N SER A 134 -8.70 4.51 11.62
CA SER A 134 -7.51 4.48 10.78
C SER A 134 -7.31 3.11 10.09
N PHE A 135 -6.43 3.08 9.08
CA PHE A 135 -6.00 1.85 8.41
C PHE A 135 -4.53 1.95 8.01
N HIS A 136 -3.69 1.10 8.59
CA HIS A 136 -2.22 1.10 8.40
C HIS A 136 -1.69 -0.16 7.68
N GLY A 137 -2.60 -1.05 7.29
CA GLY A 137 -2.28 -2.26 6.55
C GLY A 137 -2.66 -3.54 7.27
N ARG A 138 -2.09 -4.66 6.80
CA ARG A 138 -2.51 -6.02 7.18
C ARG A 138 -1.37 -6.89 7.73
N THR A 139 -0.16 -6.36 7.89
CA THR A 139 0.88 -7.05 8.69
C THR A 139 0.46 -7.05 10.15
N LEU A 140 0.94 -8.00 10.95
CA LEU A 140 0.42 -8.19 12.31
C LEU A 140 0.57 -6.94 13.20
N ALA A 141 1.69 -6.20 13.08
CA ALA A 141 1.86 -4.94 13.81
C ALA A 141 1.03 -3.80 13.22
N MET A 142 0.84 -3.74 11.89
CA MET A 142 -0.03 -2.74 11.29
C MET A 142 -1.52 -2.99 11.53
N VAL A 143 -1.91 -4.25 11.77
CA VAL A 143 -3.25 -4.58 12.29
C VAL A 143 -3.41 -4.06 13.71
N ALA A 144 -2.38 -4.15 14.55
CA ALA A 144 -2.40 -3.55 15.89
C ALA A 144 -2.47 -2.01 15.84
N ALA A 145 -1.77 -1.39 14.88
CA ALA A 145 -1.84 0.04 14.62
C ALA A 145 -3.20 0.49 14.02
N THR A 146 -3.89 -0.39 13.28
CA THR A 146 -5.17 -0.07 12.61
C THR A 146 -6.29 0.06 13.64
N GLY A 147 -6.87 1.25 13.77
CA GLY A 147 -7.94 1.57 14.73
C GLY A 147 -9.31 1.01 14.38
N GLN A 148 -9.39 -0.20 13.84
CA GLN A 148 -10.64 -0.86 13.46
C GLN A 148 -10.74 -2.25 14.11
N PRO A 149 -11.51 -2.41 15.21
CA PRO A 149 -11.57 -3.65 16.00
C PRO A 149 -11.85 -4.92 15.19
N LYS A 150 -12.72 -4.83 14.17
CA LYS A 150 -13.04 -5.93 13.25
C LYS A 150 -11.82 -6.56 12.55
N PHE A 151 -10.72 -5.81 12.42
CA PHE A 151 -9.48 -6.32 11.84
C PHE A 151 -8.49 -6.83 12.90
N GLN A 152 -8.63 -6.40 14.15
CA GLN A 152 -7.80 -6.78 15.29
C GLN A 152 -8.26 -8.09 15.94
N GLU A 153 -9.56 -8.22 16.21
CA GLU A 153 -10.18 -9.32 16.96
C GLU A 153 -9.75 -10.73 16.51
N PRO A 154 -9.64 -11.03 15.19
CA PRO A 154 -9.27 -12.38 14.76
C PRO A 154 -7.82 -12.79 15.06
N TYR A 155 -6.95 -11.85 15.44
CA TYR A 155 -5.50 -12.05 15.56
C TYR A 155 -4.95 -11.82 16.97
N THR A 156 -5.82 -11.70 17.98
CA THR A 156 -5.38 -11.52 19.37
C THR A 156 -4.63 -12.77 19.87
N PRO A 157 -3.54 -12.62 20.65
CA PRO A 157 -2.95 -11.36 21.14
C PRO A 157 -2.15 -10.61 20.07
N LEU A 158 -2.23 -9.28 20.10
CA LEU A 158 -1.55 -8.39 19.16
C LEU A 158 -0.18 -7.94 19.68
N PRO A 159 0.74 -7.51 18.78
CA PRO A 159 1.97 -6.83 19.17
C PRO A 159 1.70 -5.60 20.03
N GLU A 160 2.48 -5.43 21.11
CA GLU A 160 2.32 -4.33 22.06
C GLU A 160 2.87 -2.99 21.54
N GLY A 161 2.52 -1.91 22.25
CA GLY A 161 3.02 -0.55 22.01
C GLY A 161 2.28 0.21 20.91
N PHE A 162 1.02 -0.12 20.66
CA PHE A 162 0.09 0.63 19.82
C PHE A 162 -1.10 1.06 20.67
N ILE A 163 -1.45 2.34 20.61
CA ILE A 163 -2.57 2.94 21.34
C ILE A 163 -3.48 3.59 20.30
N ASN A 164 -4.74 3.15 20.23
CA ASN A 164 -5.75 3.79 19.38
C ASN A 164 -6.51 4.83 20.20
N VAL A 165 -6.50 6.10 19.77
CA VAL A 165 -7.22 7.23 20.39
C VAL A 165 -8.28 7.76 19.44
N GLU A 166 -9.23 8.55 19.94
CA GLU A 166 -10.28 9.12 19.07
C GLU A 166 -9.67 10.03 17.99
N TYR A 167 -10.21 9.92 16.77
CA TYR A 167 -9.77 10.77 15.67
C TYR A 167 -10.31 12.20 15.87
N ASP A 168 -9.49 13.21 15.58
CA ASP A 168 -9.85 14.63 15.71
C ASP A 168 -10.15 15.08 17.16
N ASP A 169 -9.56 14.39 18.14
CA ASP A 169 -9.59 14.77 19.56
C ASP A 169 -8.16 15.04 20.06
N MET A 170 -7.92 16.28 20.51
CA MET A 170 -6.62 16.71 21.01
C MET A 170 -6.35 16.31 22.48
N ASP A 171 -7.42 16.01 23.23
CA ASP A 171 -7.35 15.68 24.66
C ASP A 171 -7.33 14.15 24.93
N ALA A 172 -7.49 13.34 23.88
CA ALA A 172 -7.56 11.88 23.93
C ALA A 172 -6.24 11.17 24.29
#